data_AF-A0A328C6S4-F1
#
_entry.id   AF-A0A328C6S4-F1
#
_cell.length_a   1.000
_cell.length_b   1.000
_cell.length_c   1.000
_cell.angle_alpha   90.00
_cell.angle_beta   90.00
_cell.angle_gamma   90.00
#
_symmetry.space_group_name_H-M   'P 1'
#
loop_
_entity.id
_entity.type
_entity.pdbx_description
1 polymer ?
#
loop_
_entity_poly.entity_id
_entity_poly.type
_entity_poly.pdbx_seq_one_letter_code
_entity_poly.pdbx_strand_id
1 'polypeptide(L)'
;MPFSARPLFSPLTIAALVVLSLNVLACRADDTIKQGNDGEFCNGADDDCRAPLVCEDFVCRSPLGVEGLDCRTMCEKLETCEAAESDCRPRCENTIRQWSLDAVEQFGRCIVEDLTCEEAREADAPQTCYVRLDLPLDRQMRCDAFIDAHGECLPGESTEPLRQACYRMARTRSDVFWEYSDACAERIEEGVCEDITACLDQVFELGDTSPAP
;
A
#
# COMPACT_ATOMS: atom_id res chain seq x y z
N MET A 1 51.38 48.76 24.64
CA MET A 1 52.34 47.95 25.43
C MET A 1 51.74 46.57 25.63
N PRO A 2 52.53 45.50 25.54
CA PRO A 2 52.08 44.17 25.16
C PRO A 2 51.50 43.39 26.35
N PHE A 3 50.40 42.68 26.15
CA PHE A 3 49.99 41.63 27.08
C PHE A 3 50.30 40.26 26.50
N SER A 4 51.18 39.60 27.23
CA SER A 4 51.80 38.30 27.01
C SER A 4 50.78 37.19 27.25
N ALA A 5 50.69 36.25 26.30
CA ALA A 5 49.94 35.01 26.43
C ALA A 5 50.73 33.99 27.27
N ARG A 6 50.04 33.28 28.16
CA ARG A 6 50.54 32.04 28.78
C ARG A 6 49.50 30.93 28.55
N PRO A 7 49.84 29.82 27.88
CA PRO A 7 48.98 28.66 27.86
C PRO A 7 49.19 27.84 29.14
N LEU A 8 48.11 27.65 29.90
CA LEU A 8 48.02 26.67 30.99
C LEU A 8 47.68 25.30 30.38
N PHE A 9 48.71 24.57 29.95
CA PHE A 9 48.55 23.13 29.69
C PHE A 9 48.55 22.39 31.03
N SER A 10 47.36 21.98 31.48
CA SER A 10 47.20 21.11 32.64
C SER A 10 47.31 19.64 32.20
N PRO A 11 48.24 18.85 32.74
CA PRO A 11 48.48 17.45 32.33
C PRO A 11 47.39 16.47 32.82
N LEU A 12 46.37 16.94 33.54
CA LEU A 12 45.32 16.09 34.11
C LEU A 12 44.21 15.69 33.13
N THR A 13 44.15 16.28 31.94
CA THR A 13 43.06 16.05 30.97
C THR A 13 43.28 14.86 30.03
N ILE A 14 44.43 14.19 30.08
CA ILE A 14 44.75 13.08 29.17
C ILE A 14 44.34 11.72 29.77
N ALA A 15 44.29 11.59 31.09
CA ALA A 15 43.96 10.32 31.75
C ALA A 15 42.46 9.96 31.71
N ALA A 16 41.57 10.93 31.52
CA ALA A 16 40.12 10.69 31.49
C ALA A 16 39.61 10.17 30.12
N LEU A 17 40.38 10.30 29.04
CA LEU A 17 39.93 9.87 27.70
C LEU A 17 40.20 8.38 27.40
N VAL A 18 41.10 7.73 28.14
CA VAL A 18 41.53 6.35 27.84
C VAL A 18 40.62 5.29 28.47
N VAL A 19 39.84 5.63 29.50
CA VAL A 19 38.93 4.67 30.16
C VAL A 19 37.56 4.58 29.49
N LEU A 20 37.19 5.55 28.64
CA LEU A 20 35.92 5.56 27.90
C LEU A 20 35.96 4.76 26.58
N SER A 21 37.12 4.29 26.12
CA SER A 21 37.25 3.54 24.86
C SER A 21 37.09 2.02 25.00
N LEU A 22 36.96 1.48 26.22
CA LEU A 22 36.86 0.03 26.47
C LEU A 22 35.41 -0.50 26.60
N ASN A 23 34.40 0.36 26.48
CA ASN A 23 32.98 -0.05 26.48
C ASN A 23 32.31 0.09 25.11
N VAL A 24 33.06 0.01 24.01
CA VAL A 24 32.47 -0.35 22.73
C VAL A 24 32.23 -1.85 22.75
N LEU A 25 31.25 -2.27 23.55
CA LEU A 25 30.50 -3.49 23.31
C LEU A 25 30.12 -3.42 21.84
N ALA A 26 30.78 -4.23 21.03
CA ALA A 26 30.39 -4.46 19.66
C ALA A 26 28.91 -4.80 19.70
N CYS A 27 28.07 -3.89 19.20
CA CYS A 27 26.75 -4.27 18.72
C CYS A 27 27.01 -5.35 17.68
N ARG A 28 26.98 -6.62 18.09
CA ARG A 28 26.63 -7.69 17.16
C ARG A 28 25.18 -7.40 16.83
N ALA A 29 24.98 -6.58 15.79
CA ALA A 29 23.76 -6.70 15.02
C ALA A 29 23.68 -8.18 14.67
N ASP A 30 22.60 -8.85 15.07
CA ASP A 30 22.33 -10.18 14.55
C ASP A 30 22.52 -10.10 13.03
N ASP A 31 23.40 -10.93 12.49
CA ASP A 31 23.61 -11.10 11.05
C ASP A 31 22.38 -11.81 10.44
N THR A 32 21.17 -11.42 10.84
CA THR A 32 19.98 -11.62 10.04
C THR A 32 20.20 -10.85 8.77
N ILE A 33 20.48 -11.58 7.69
CA ILE A 33 20.48 -11.06 6.32
C ILE A 33 19.24 -10.17 6.20
N LYS A 34 19.45 -8.87 5.95
CA LYS A 34 18.35 -7.95 5.76
C LYS A 34 17.61 -8.38 4.51
N GLN A 35 16.45 -8.99 4.71
CA GLN A 35 15.54 -9.33 3.64
C GLN A 35 14.78 -8.07 3.23
N GLY A 36 14.65 -7.88 1.92
CA GLY A 36 13.95 -6.78 1.29
C GLY A 36 12.44 -6.88 1.46
N ASN A 37 11.79 -5.74 1.70
CA ASN A 37 10.34 -5.62 1.65
C ASN A 37 9.85 -5.46 0.20
N ASP A 38 8.53 -5.43 0.00
CA ASP A 38 7.93 -5.25 -1.32
C ASP A 38 8.42 -3.93 -1.97
N GLY A 39 8.89 -4.01 -3.21
CA GLY A 39 9.50 -2.90 -3.94
C GLY A 39 10.98 -2.65 -3.65
N GLU A 40 11.61 -3.36 -2.70
CA GLU A 40 13.04 -3.21 -2.41
C GLU A 40 13.93 -4.02 -3.37
N PHE A 41 15.17 -3.59 -3.58
CA PHE A 41 16.10 -4.29 -4.46
C PHE A 41 16.52 -5.67 -3.91
N CYS A 42 16.65 -6.65 -4.80
CA CYS A 42 17.19 -7.98 -4.50
C CYS A 42 18.26 -8.40 -5.54
N ASN A 43 19.19 -9.28 -5.16
CA ASN A 43 20.33 -9.68 -6.01
C ASN A 43 20.01 -10.88 -6.94
N GLY A 44 18.74 -11.06 -7.30
CA GLY A 44 18.28 -12.18 -8.11
C GLY A 44 18.00 -13.47 -7.32
N ALA A 45 17.96 -13.43 -5.98
CA ALA A 45 17.63 -14.57 -5.13
C ALA A 45 16.39 -14.28 -4.29
N ASP A 46 15.45 -15.23 -4.22
CA ASP A 46 14.20 -15.08 -3.45
C ASP A 46 14.44 -14.94 -1.94
N ASP A 47 15.51 -15.55 -1.42
CA ASP A 47 15.91 -15.43 -0.01
C ASP A 47 16.34 -14.01 0.39
N ASP A 48 16.66 -13.16 -0.60
CA ASP A 48 16.91 -11.73 -0.39
C ASP A 48 15.62 -10.98 -0.07
N CYS A 49 14.45 -11.60 -0.25
CA CYS A 49 13.15 -10.99 -0.04
C CYS A 49 12.47 -11.59 1.19
N ARG A 50 11.74 -10.74 1.93
CA ARG A 50 11.01 -11.19 3.10
C ARG A 50 9.86 -12.08 2.62
N ALA A 51 9.79 -13.32 3.10
CA ALA A 51 8.70 -14.22 2.73
C ALA A 51 7.32 -13.55 2.96
N PRO A 52 6.37 -13.66 2.00
CA PRO A 52 6.33 -14.55 0.84
C PRO A 52 6.86 -13.95 -0.49
N LEU A 53 7.62 -12.85 -0.44
CA LEU A 53 8.08 -12.15 -1.63
C LEU A 53 9.15 -12.97 -2.39
N VAL A 54 9.19 -12.82 -3.71
CA VAL A 54 10.19 -13.39 -4.61
C VAL A 54 10.97 -12.27 -5.30
N CYS A 55 12.18 -12.57 -5.76
CA CYS A 55 13.02 -11.61 -6.44
C CYS A 55 12.74 -11.61 -7.95
N GLU A 56 11.92 -10.65 -8.42
CA GLU A 56 11.56 -10.49 -9.82
C GLU A 56 12.16 -9.20 -10.39
N ASP A 57 12.88 -9.29 -11.51
CA ASP A 57 13.57 -8.15 -12.15
C ASP A 57 14.43 -7.32 -11.18
N PHE A 58 15.13 -7.99 -10.26
CA PHE A 58 15.95 -7.36 -9.20
C PHE A 58 15.16 -6.54 -8.18
N VAL A 59 13.86 -6.78 -8.05
CA VAL A 59 12.99 -6.17 -7.05
C VAL A 59 12.22 -7.27 -6.30
N CYS A 60 12.21 -7.19 -4.98
CA CYS A 60 11.35 -8.02 -4.14
C CYS A 60 9.91 -7.66 -4.44
N ARG A 61 9.20 -8.60 -5.04
CA ARG A 61 7.79 -8.44 -5.34
C ARG A 61 7.06 -9.57 -4.69
N SER A 62 5.82 -9.30 -4.30
CA SER A 62 4.94 -10.42 -4.08
C SER A 62 4.83 -11.20 -5.40
N PRO A 63 4.99 -12.53 -5.39
CA PRO A 63 4.84 -13.33 -6.60
C PRO A 63 3.44 -13.19 -7.26
N LEU A 64 2.48 -12.52 -6.61
CA LEU A 64 1.13 -12.19 -7.10
C LEU A 64 0.49 -13.28 -7.98
N GLY A 65 0.60 -14.51 -7.50
CA GLY A 65 -0.57 -15.22 -7.01
C GLY A 65 -0.20 -15.91 -5.72
N VAL A 66 -1.16 -16.02 -4.80
CA VAL A 66 -1.23 -17.24 -4.00
C VAL A 66 -1.18 -18.39 -5.00
N GLU A 67 -0.42 -19.46 -4.75
CA GLU A 67 -0.27 -20.55 -5.70
C GLU A 67 -1.66 -20.99 -6.22
N GLY A 68 -1.89 -20.85 -7.54
CA GLY A 68 -3.18 -21.13 -8.18
C GLY A 68 -4.17 -19.96 -8.30
N LEU A 69 -3.84 -18.78 -7.79
CA LEU A 69 -4.66 -17.55 -7.83
C LEU A 69 -3.91 -16.39 -8.51
N ASP A 70 -2.90 -16.67 -9.33
CA ASP A 70 -2.17 -15.67 -10.12
C ASP A 70 -3.00 -15.17 -11.31
N CYS A 71 -2.61 -14.02 -11.90
CA CYS A 71 -3.30 -13.46 -13.07
C CYS A 71 -3.36 -14.43 -14.25
N ARG A 72 -2.36 -15.30 -14.42
CA ARG A 72 -2.40 -16.33 -15.47
C ARG A 72 -3.54 -17.33 -15.21
N THR A 73 -3.65 -17.85 -14.00
CA THR A 73 -4.64 -18.86 -13.61
C THR A 73 -6.06 -18.30 -13.66
N MET A 74 -6.24 -17.07 -13.19
CA MET A 74 -7.50 -16.33 -13.35
C MET A 74 -7.89 -16.20 -14.82
N CYS A 75 -6.97 -15.82 -15.70
CA CYS A 75 -7.24 -15.69 -17.13
C CYS A 75 -7.51 -17.03 -17.82
N GLU A 76 -6.77 -18.09 -17.47
CA GLU A 76 -7.00 -19.45 -17.99
C GLU A 76 -8.39 -19.98 -17.61
N LYS A 77 -8.86 -19.66 -16.39
CA LYS A 77 -10.23 -19.96 -15.96
C LYS A 77 -11.27 -19.24 -16.80
N LEU A 78 -11.10 -17.93 -17.02
CA LEU A 78 -12.03 -17.13 -17.83
C LEU A 78 -12.06 -17.60 -19.29
N GLU A 79 -10.89 -17.92 -19.86
CA GLU A 79 -10.79 -18.50 -21.21
C GLU A 79 -11.51 -19.85 -21.31
N THR A 80 -11.32 -20.73 -20.33
CA THR A 80 -12.01 -22.03 -20.25
C THR A 80 -13.54 -21.86 -20.20
N CYS A 81 -14.01 -20.79 -19.56
CA CYS A 81 -15.43 -20.45 -19.49
C CYS A 81 -15.94 -19.69 -20.73
N GLU A 82 -15.12 -19.47 -21.77
CA GLU A 82 -15.45 -18.65 -22.95
C GLU A 82 -15.79 -17.19 -22.61
N ALA A 83 -15.35 -16.72 -21.44
CA ALA A 83 -15.47 -15.33 -20.97
C ALA A 83 -14.25 -14.50 -21.39
N ALA A 84 -13.79 -14.68 -22.63
CA ALA A 84 -12.49 -14.21 -23.07
C ALA A 84 -12.36 -12.67 -23.00
N GLU A 85 -11.53 -12.21 -22.07
CA GLU A 85 -11.11 -10.82 -21.97
C GLU A 85 -9.87 -10.58 -22.85
N SER A 86 -9.94 -9.59 -23.75
CA SER A 86 -8.75 -9.16 -24.49
C SER A 86 -7.71 -8.60 -23.53
N ASP A 87 -6.45 -9.01 -23.70
CA ASP A 87 -5.32 -8.59 -22.87
C ASP A 87 -5.54 -8.85 -21.36
N CYS A 88 -6.24 -9.96 -21.04
CA CYS A 88 -6.61 -10.32 -19.68
C CYS A 88 -5.43 -10.22 -18.69
N ARG A 89 -4.29 -10.86 -19.01
CA ARG A 89 -3.16 -10.93 -18.10
C ARG A 89 -2.52 -9.56 -17.83
N PRO A 90 -2.09 -8.78 -18.84
CA PRO A 90 -1.56 -7.43 -18.62
C PRO A 90 -2.53 -6.50 -17.87
N ARG A 91 -3.84 -6.60 -18.15
CA ARG A 91 -4.87 -5.80 -17.45
C ARG A 91 -5.02 -6.22 -16.00
N CYS A 92 -5.04 -7.52 -15.73
CA CYS A 92 -5.06 -8.07 -14.38
C CYS A 92 -3.85 -7.57 -13.58
N GLU A 93 -2.63 -7.79 -14.10
CA GLU A 93 -1.38 -7.40 -13.44
C GLU A 93 -1.35 -5.90 -13.15
N ASN A 94 -1.75 -5.05 -14.11
CA ASN A 94 -1.78 -3.60 -13.89
C ASN A 94 -2.83 -3.17 -12.85
N THR A 95 -3.99 -3.84 -12.82
CA THR A 95 -5.10 -3.53 -11.90
C THR A 95 -4.73 -3.87 -10.46
N ILE A 96 -4.19 -5.07 -10.24
CA ILE A 96 -3.91 -5.60 -8.90
C ILE A 96 -2.55 -5.17 -8.34
N ARG A 97 -1.69 -4.55 -9.16
CA ARG A 97 -0.32 -4.17 -8.80
C ARG A 97 -0.19 -3.42 -7.46
N GLN A 98 -1.19 -2.63 -7.10
CA GLN A 98 -1.15 -1.85 -5.86
C GLN A 98 -2.16 -2.34 -4.81
N TRP A 99 -2.74 -3.52 -5.03
CA TRP A 99 -3.64 -4.16 -4.07
C TRP A 99 -2.84 -4.88 -3.00
N SER A 100 -3.43 -5.01 -1.82
CA SER A 100 -2.91 -5.85 -0.75
C SER A 100 -2.99 -7.32 -1.16
N LEU A 101 -2.12 -8.15 -0.56
CA LEU A 101 -2.10 -9.59 -0.83
C LEU A 101 -3.44 -10.26 -0.52
N ASP A 102 -4.08 -9.84 0.58
CA ASP A 102 -5.38 -10.37 0.98
C ASP A 102 -6.46 -10.04 -0.06
N ALA A 103 -6.49 -8.81 -0.57
CA ALA A 103 -7.43 -8.43 -1.63
C ALA A 103 -7.17 -9.21 -2.92
N VAL A 104 -5.90 -9.46 -3.29
CA VAL A 104 -5.55 -10.28 -4.46
C VAL A 104 -5.97 -11.74 -4.26
N GLU A 105 -5.74 -12.31 -3.08
CA GLU A 105 -6.15 -13.68 -2.76
C GLU A 105 -7.67 -13.83 -2.84
N GLN A 106 -8.44 -12.96 -2.19
CA GLN A 106 -9.91 -12.98 -2.25
C GLN A 106 -10.42 -12.82 -3.68
N PHE A 107 -9.84 -11.89 -4.45
CA PHE A 107 -10.20 -11.66 -5.84
C PHE A 107 -9.94 -12.89 -6.71
N GLY A 108 -8.73 -13.46 -6.59
CA GLY A 108 -8.33 -14.65 -7.35
C GLY A 108 -9.18 -15.85 -6.99
N ARG A 109 -9.46 -16.06 -5.70
CA ARG A 109 -10.35 -17.16 -5.23
C ARG A 109 -11.74 -17.02 -5.82
N CYS A 110 -12.29 -15.80 -5.82
CA CYS A 110 -13.58 -15.55 -6.43
C CYS A 110 -13.59 -15.94 -7.92
N ILE A 111 -12.56 -15.57 -8.69
CA ILE A 111 -12.52 -15.90 -10.13
C ILE A 111 -12.33 -17.40 -10.36
N VAL A 112 -11.36 -18.01 -9.68
CA VAL A 112 -10.94 -19.39 -9.94
C VAL A 112 -11.94 -20.39 -9.39
N GLU A 113 -12.40 -20.19 -8.16
CA GLU A 113 -13.16 -21.16 -7.36
C GLU A 113 -14.66 -20.84 -7.30
N ASP A 114 -15.03 -19.58 -7.06
CA ASP A 114 -16.43 -19.23 -6.73
C ASP A 114 -17.28 -18.91 -7.98
N LEU A 115 -16.68 -18.32 -9.03
CA LEU A 115 -17.41 -17.99 -10.24
C LEU A 115 -17.73 -19.25 -11.07
N THR A 116 -19.02 -19.38 -11.37
CA THR A 116 -19.49 -20.31 -12.38
C THR A 116 -19.18 -19.79 -13.79
N CYS A 117 -19.06 -20.67 -14.78
CA CYS A 117 -18.89 -20.23 -16.17
C CYS A 117 -20.12 -19.53 -16.76
N GLU A 118 -21.29 -19.66 -16.13
CA GLU A 118 -22.47 -18.87 -16.50
C GLU A 118 -22.29 -17.42 -16.05
N GLU A 119 -21.97 -17.20 -14.78
CA GLU A 119 -21.68 -15.86 -14.25
C GLU A 119 -20.51 -15.19 -14.99
N ALA A 120 -19.45 -15.95 -15.30
CA ALA A 120 -18.29 -15.40 -15.99
C ALA A 120 -18.61 -14.90 -17.41
N ARG A 121 -19.59 -15.51 -18.09
CA ARG A 121 -19.98 -15.10 -19.46
C ARG A 121 -21.04 -14.01 -19.48
N GLU A 122 -21.95 -14.02 -18.52
CA GLU A 122 -23.11 -13.12 -18.50
C GLU A 122 -22.84 -11.81 -17.75
N ALA A 123 -21.88 -11.82 -16.83
CA ALA A 123 -21.47 -10.65 -16.06
C ALA A 123 -20.00 -10.31 -16.31
N ASP A 124 -19.65 -9.06 -16.02
CA ASP A 124 -18.25 -8.65 -15.88
C ASP A 124 -17.66 -9.37 -14.65
N ALA A 125 -16.98 -10.50 -14.90
CA ALA A 125 -16.38 -11.33 -13.86
C ALA A 125 -15.42 -10.53 -12.95
N PRO A 126 -14.48 -9.73 -13.49
CA PRO A 126 -13.66 -8.83 -12.68
C PRO A 126 -14.50 -7.92 -11.76
N GLN A 127 -15.50 -7.23 -12.29
CA GLN A 127 -16.32 -6.33 -11.48
C GLN A 127 -17.13 -7.10 -10.43
N THR A 128 -17.64 -8.28 -10.78
CA THR A 128 -18.38 -9.16 -9.87
C THR A 128 -17.51 -9.61 -8.69
N CYS A 129 -16.27 -10.00 -8.95
CA CYS A 129 -15.36 -10.40 -7.87
C CYS A 129 -14.85 -9.22 -7.05
N TYR A 130 -14.66 -8.04 -7.67
CA TYR A 130 -14.30 -6.84 -6.94
C TYR A 130 -15.36 -6.43 -5.90
N VAL A 131 -16.65 -6.49 -6.24
CA VAL A 131 -17.73 -6.14 -5.29
C VAL A 131 -17.89 -7.17 -4.17
N ARG A 132 -17.41 -8.40 -4.38
CA ARG A 132 -17.41 -9.49 -3.39
C ARG A 132 -16.25 -9.41 -2.41
N LEU A 133 -15.22 -8.60 -2.67
CA LEU A 133 -14.13 -8.37 -1.73
C LEU A 133 -14.68 -7.92 -0.37
N ASP A 134 -14.01 -8.32 0.71
CA ASP A 134 -14.37 -7.83 2.03
C ASP A 134 -14.13 -6.32 2.12
N LEU A 135 -15.09 -5.63 2.75
CA LEU A 135 -14.95 -4.24 3.16
C LEU A 135 -14.97 -4.22 4.68
N PRO A 136 -13.79 -4.12 5.33
CA PRO A 136 -13.71 -4.09 6.78
C PRO A 136 -14.59 -2.98 7.36
N LEU A 137 -15.38 -3.31 8.39
CA LEU A 137 -16.41 -2.42 8.93
C LEU A 137 -15.82 -1.09 9.45
N ASP A 138 -14.63 -1.13 10.06
CA ASP A 138 -13.91 0.05 10.51
C ASP A 138 -13.54 0.98 9.35
N ARG A 139 -13.06 0.42 8.24
CA ARG A 139 -12.76 1.19 7.03
C ARG A 139 -14.00 1.74 6.36
N GLN A 140 -15.09 0.96 6.34
CA GLN A 140 -16.39 1.41 5.86
C GLN A 140 -16.88 2.63 6.65
N MET A 141 -16.91 2.52 7.98
CA MET A 141 -17.36 3.60 8.87
C MET A 141 -16.53 4.87 8.67
N ARG A 142 -15.22 4.74 8.47
CA ARG A 142 -14.35 5.86 8.20
C ARG A 142 -14.62 6.50 6.84
N CYS A 143 -14.84 5.70 5.80
CA CYS A 143 -15.27 6.22 4.50
C CYS A 143 -16.62 6.96 4.59
N ASP A 144 -17.57 6.42 5.35
CA ASP A 144 -18.88 7.05 5.56
C ASP A 144 -18.72 8.41 6.26
N ALA A 145 -17.85 8.50 7.28
CA ALA A 145 -17.54 9.77 7.94
C ALA A 145 -16.89 10.79 6.99
N PHE A 146 -15.99 10.35 6.10
CA PHE A 146 -15.39 11.23 5.08
C PHE A 146 -16.43 11.77 4.10
N ILE A 147 -17.35 10.90 3.66
CA ILE A 147 -18.41 11.24 2.72
C ILE A 147 -19.38 12.26 3.36
N ASP A 148 -19.78 12.03 4.61
CA ASP A 148 -20.67 12.92 5.34
C ASP A 148 -20.02 14.29 5.55
N ALA A 149 -18.77 14.33 6.03
CA ALA A 149 -18.03 15.59 6.24
C ALA A 149 -17.84 16.38 4.93
N HIS A 150 -17.51 15.70 3.82
CA HIS A 150 -17.42 16.33 2.52
C HIS A 150 -18.77 16.92 2.07
N GLY A 151 -19.86 16.18 2.26
CA GLY A 151 -21.21 16.64 1.92
C GLY A 151 -21.68 17.84 2.76
N GLU A 152 -21.28 17.91 4.03
CA GLU A 152 -21.51 19.07 4.89
C GLU A 152 -20.72 20.31 4.45
N CYS A 153 -19.47 20.10 4.00
CA CYS A 153 -18.59 21.17 3.54
C CYS A 153 -18.91 21.69 2.13
N LEU A 154 -19.45 20.84 1.25
CA LEU A 154 -19.86 21.18 -0.11
C LEU A 154 -21.33 20.79 -0.39
N PRO A 155 -22.31 21.51 0.21
CA PRO A 155 -23.71 21.15 0.04
C PRO A 155 -24.17 21.23 -1.41
N GLY A 156 -24.76 20.14 -1.90
CA GLY A 156 -25.30 20.05 -3.26
C GLY A 156 -24.33 19.49 -4.30
N GLU A 157 -23.06 19.26 -3.93
CA GLU A 157 -22.12 18.50 -4.76
C GLU A 157 -22.32 16.99 -4.59
N SER A 158 -21.98 16.22 -5.63
CA SER A 158 -22.09 14.76 -5.58
C SER A 158 -20.92 14.18 -4.79
N THR A 159 -21.23 13.39 -3.76
CA THR A 159 -20.21 12.65 -2.99
C THR A 159 -19.89 11.27 -3.59
N GLU A 160 -20.50 10.92 -4.73
CA GLU A 160 -20.33 9.60 -5.36
C GLU A 160 -18.87 9.31 -5.79
N PRO A 161 -18.12 10.26 -6.38
CA PRO A 161 -16.71 10.03 -6.71
C PRO A 161 -15.86 9.68 -5.47
N LEU A 162 -16.05 10.43 -4.38
CA LEU A 162 -15.40 10.16 -3.10
C LEU A 162 -15.81 8.79 -2.54
N ARG A 163 -17.10 8.44 -2.57
CA ARG A 163 -17.59 7.13 -2.11
C ARG A 163 -16.90 6.00 -2.85
N GLN A 164 -16.87 6.06 -4.19
CA GLN A 164 -16.25 5.04 -5.02
C GLN A 164 -14.75 4.93 -4.76
N ALA A 165 -14.04 6.07 -4.71
CA ALA A 165 -12.60 6.09 -4.47
C ALA A 165 -12.25 5.57 -3.06
N CYS A 166 -12.99 5.99 -2.03
CA CYS A 166 -12.74 5.59 -0.66
C CYS A 166 -13.01 4.09 -0.45
N TYR A 167 -14.18 3.58 -0.88
CA TYR A 167 -14.46 2.15 -0.75
C TYR A 167 -13.51 1.28 -1.59
N ARG A 168 -13.06 1.76 -2.75
CA ARG A 168 -12.02 1.08 -3.53
C ARG A 168 -10.71 0.99 -2.74
N MET A 169 -10.27 2.09 -2.16
CA MET A 169 -9.06 2.11 -1.33
C MET A 169 -9.22 1.18 -0.12
N ALA A 170 -10.36 1.27 0.57
CA ALA A 170 -10.67 0.48 1.76
C ALA A 170 -10.70 -1.04 1.50
N ARG A 171 -11.16 -1.48 0.33
CA ARG A 171 -11.17 -2.91 -0.07
C ARG A 171 -9.81 -3.40 -0.51
N THR A 172 -9.09 -2.58 -1.28
CA THR A 172 -7.96 -3.08 -2.07
C THR A 172 -6.60 -2.78 -1.44
N ARG A 173 -6.44 -1.72 -0.65
CA ARG A 173 -5.11 -1.30 -0.17
C ARG A 173 -4.73 -1.92 1.17
N SER A 174 -3.42 -2.08 1.40
CA SER A 174 -2.90 -2.55 2.68
C SER A 174 -3.13 -1.54 3.79
N ASP A 175 -2.99 -1.96 5.05
CA ASP A 175 -3.14 -1.09 6.22
C ASP A 175 -2.21 0.13 6.14
N VAL A 176 -0.95 -0.07 5.72
CA VAL A 176 0.04 1.01 5.59
C VAL A 176 -0.41 2.12 4.64
N PHE A 177 -1.02 1.76 3.50
CA PHE A 177 -1.56 2.76 2.58
C PHE A 177 -2.88 3.36 3.08
N TRP A 178 -3.68 2.57 3.78
CA TRP A 178 -4.93 3.04 4.36
C TRP A 178 -4.70 4.07 5.48
N GLU A 179 -3.64 3.94 6.27
CA GLU A 179 -3.22 4.89 7.31
C GLU A 179 -2.99 6.32 6.77
N TYR A 180 -2.68 6.50 5.47
CA TYR A 180 -2.60 7.85 4.88
C TYR A 180 -3.93 8.62 4.98
N SER A 181 -5.06 7.93 5.08
CA SER A 181 -6.37 8.54 5.29
C SER A 181 -6.56 9.09 6.71
N ASP A 182 -5.75 8.67 7.69
CA ASP A 182 -5.86 9.14 9.08
C ASP A 182 -5.63 10.65 9.18
N ALA A 183 -4.75 11.21 8.33
CA ALA A 183 -4.54 12.65 8.25
C ALA A 183 -5.83 13.41 7.92
N CYS A 184 -6.70 12.86 7.07
CA CYS A 184 -7.99 13.49 6.76
C CYS A 184 -9.00 13.32 7.88
N ALA A 185 -8.93 12.22 8.66
CA ALA A 185 -9.74 12.08 9.86
C ALA A 185 -9.40 13.15 10.90
N GLU A 186 -8.11 13.46 11.11
CA GLU A 186 -7.67 14.56 11.98
C GLU A 186 -8.21 15.92 11.51
N ARG A 187 -8.17 16.21 10.19
CA ARG A 187 -8.75 17.46 9.65
C ARG A 187 -10.26 17.58 9.85
N ILE A 188 -10.98 16.47 9.83
CA ILE A 188 -12.42 16.46 10.13
C ILE A 188 -12.67 16.85 11.58
N GLU A 189 -11.84 16.41 12.52
CA GLU A 189 -11.95 16.82 13.92
C GLU A 189 -11.66 18.32 14.13
N GLU A 190 -10.80 18.92 13.31
CA GLU A 190 -10.53 20.36 13.30
C GLU A 190 -11.69 21.20 12.73
N GLY A 191 -12.49 20.62 11.83
CA GLY A 191 -13.73 21.21 11.32
C GLY A 191 -13.56 22.34 10.30
N VAL A 192 -12.38 22.47 9.68
CA VAL A 192 -12.12 23.49 8.64
C VAL A 192 -12.40 22.92 7.26
N CYS A 193 -13.50 23.35 6.63
CA CYS A 193 -13.98 22.73 5.40
C CYS A 193 -12.98 22.75 4.23
N GLU A 194 -12.26 23.84 4.02
CA GLU A 194 -11.25 23.94 2.96
C GLU A 194 -10.13 22.89 3.14
N ASP A 195 -9.71 22.65 4.38
CA ASP A 195 -8.69 21.65 4.71
C ASP A 195 -9.21 20.22 4.55
N ILE A 196 -10.47 19.97 4.94
CA ILE A 196 -11.13 18.66 4.80
C ILE A 196 -11.23 18.29 3.31
N THR A 197 -11.79 19.17 2.49
CA THR A 197 -11.99 18.89 1.06
C THR A 197 -10.65 18.72 0.34
N ALA A 198 -9.67 19.60 0.61
CA ALA A 198 -8.34 19.48 0.01
C ALA A 198 -7.63 18.18 0.40
N CYS A 199 -7.76 17.73 1.65
CA CYS A 199 -7.20 16.47 2.10
C CYS A 199 -7.84 15.27 1.38
N LEU A 200 -9.17 15.23 1.34
CA LEU A 200 -9.91 14.14 0.70
C LEU A 200 -9.64 14.07 -0.81
N ASP A 201 -9.58 15.22 -1.49
CA ASP A 201 -9.25 15.30 -2.91
C ASP A 201 -7.85 14.77 -3.20
N GLN A 202 -6.89 15.06 -2.32
CA GLN A 202 -5.51 14.61 -2.45
C GLN A 202 -5.37 13.11 -2.18
N VAL A 203 -5.92 12.61 -1.07
CA VAL A 203 -5.76 11.21 -0.67
C VAL A 203 -6.54 10.27 -1.60
N PHE A 204 -7.71 10.68 -2.06
CA PHE A 204 -8.57 9.86 -2.93
C PHE A 204 -8.46 10.20 -4.42
N GLU A 205 -7.52 11.08 -4.79
CA GLU A 205 -7.21 11.46 -6.17
C GLU A 205 -8.47 11.93 -6.95
N LEU A 206 -9.27 12.81 -6.33
CA LEU A 206 -10.55 13.26 -6.89
C LEU A 206 -10.41 14.40 -7.91
N GLY A 207 -9.21 14.94 -8.09
CA GLY A 207 -8.90 16.03 -9.01
C GLY A 207 -8.62 15.58 -10.46
N ASP A 208 -9.28 16.24 -11.42
CA ASP A 208 -9.17 16.10 -12.87
C ASP A 208 -9.01 14.66 -13.41
N THR A 209 -10.14 13.97 -13.51
CA THR A 209 -10.32 12.90 -14.49
C THR A 209 -10.15 13.47 -15.91
N SER A 210 -8.91 13.60 -16.37
CA SER A 210 -8.67 13.37 -17.80
C SER A 210 -8.92 11.86 -18.01
N PRO A 211 -9.90 11.47 -18.83
CA PRO A 211 -10.12 10.05 -19.09
C PRO A 211 -8.85 9.50 -19.73
N ALA A 212 -8.15 8.61 -19.03
CA ALA A 212 -7.10 7.82 -19.67
C ALA A 212 -7.76 6.92 -20.74
N PRO A 213 -7.17 6.83 -21.95
CA PRO A 213 -7.73 6.09 -23.09
C PRO A 213 -7.81 4.58 -22.85
#